data_AF-A0A6C1DXF7-F1
#
_entry.id   AF-A0A6C1DXF7-F1
#
_cell.length_a   1.000
_cell.length_b   1.000
_cell.length_c   1.000
_cell.angle_alpha   90.00
_cell.angle_beta   90.00
_cell.angle_gamma   90.00
#
_symmetry.space_group_name_H-M   'P 1'
#
loop_
_entity.id
_entity.type
_entity.pdbx_description
1 polymer ?
#
loop_
_entity_poly.entity_id
_entity_poly.type
_entity_poly.pdbx_seq_one_letter_code
_entity_poly.pdbx_strand_id
1 'polypeptide(L)'
;MEEAIASNFLFINGTDSWATTYIENHDQARSITRFADDSPKYRKISGKLLTLLECSLTGTLYVYQGQEIGQINFKEWPIEKYEDVDVKNNYEIIKKSFGKNSKEMKDFFKGIALLSRDHSRTPCHGRKISPMLDLLAQMLNLGFLE
;
A
#
# COMPACT_ATOMS: atom_id res chain seq x y z
N MET A 1 5.43 17.42 -3.40
CA MET A 1 5.40 15.99 -3.77
C MET A 1 6.44 15.70 -4.83
N GLU A 2 6.49 16.47 -5.92
CA GLU A 2 7.55 16.40 -6.94
C GLU A 2 8.97 16.49 -6.35
N GLU A 3 9.27 17.51 -5.55
CA GLU A 3 10.59 17.68 -4.93
C GLU A 3 10.99 16.52 -4.02
N ALA A 4 10.04 15.97 -3.26
CA ALA A 4 10.29 14.83 -2.38
C ALA A 4 10.61 13.57 -3.19
N ILE A 5 9.86 13.31 -4.27
CA ILE A 5 10.13 12.23 -5.22
C ILE A 5 11.51 12.45 -5.83
N ALA A 6 11.79 13.62 -6.41
CA ALA A 6 13.08 13.93 -7.02
C ALA A 6 14.25 13.74 -6.03
N SER A 7 14.15 14.24 -4.80
CA SER A 7 15.20 14.10 -3.79
C SER A 7 15.54 12.64 -3.47
N ASN A 8 14.54 11.76 -3.46
CA ASN A 8 14.70 10.33 -3.20
C ASN A 8 15.42 9.60 -4.35
N PHE A 9 15.53 10.19 -5.54
CA PHE A 9 16.19 9.55 -6.68
C PHE A 9 17.47 10.27 -7.10
N LEU A 10 17.63 11.55 -6.77
CA LEU A 10 18.81 12.33 -7.08
C LEU A 10 20.02 11.98 -6.20
N PHE A 11 19.83 11.40 -5.01
CA PHE A 11 20.95 11.11 -4.10
C PHE A 11 21.92 10.04 -4.64
N ILE A 12 21.46 9.23 -5.61
CA ILE A 12 22.29 8.23 -6.30
C ILE A 12 23.24 8.90 -7.29
N ASN A 13 22.90 10.10 -7.79
CA ASN A 13 23.67 10.75 -8.83
C ASN A 13 25.04 11.20 -8.28
N GLY A 14 26.11 10.61 -8.82
CA GLY A 14 27.47 10.92 -8.42
C GLY A 14 27.90 10.31 -7.08
N THR A 15 27.16 9.30 -6.59
CA THR A 15 27.51 8.53 -5.38
C THR A 15 27.62 7.03 -5.70
N ASP A 16 28.10 6.25 -4.74
CA ASP A 16 28.11 4.78 -4.75
C ASP A 16 26.88 4.17 -4.04
N SER A 17 25.86 5.00 -3.81
CA SER A 17 24.64 4.60 -3.10
C SER A 17 23.61 3.96 -4.03
N TRP A 18 22.65 3.22 -3.45
CA TRP A 18 21.54 2.60 -4.18
C TRP A 18 20.23 2.71 -3.40
N ALA A 19 19.11 2.91 -4.11
CA ALA A 19 17.79 3.07 -3.50
C ALA A 19 16.93 1.80 -3.60
N THR A 20 15.84 1.79 -2.83
CA THR A 20 14.75 0.82 -2.93
C THR A 20 13.46 1.52 -3.33
N THR A 21 12.65 0.89 -4.16
CA THR A 21 11.33 1.38 -4.57
C THR A 21 10.27 0.42 -4.08
N TYR A 22 9.35 0.90 -3.25
CA TYR A 22 8.19 0.15 -2.79
C TYR A 22 7.08 1.10 -2.30
N ILE A 23 5.82 0.71 -2.46
CA ILE A 23 4.68 1.42 -1.87
C ILE A 23 3.81 0.56 -0.94
N GLU A 24 4.10 -0.75 -0.85
CA GLU A 24 3.49 -1.67 0.11
C GLU A 24 4.54 -2.54 0.81
N ASN A 25 4.24 -2.90 2.05
CA ASN A 25 4.89 -3.96 2.80
C ASN A 25 3.93 -4.43 3.92
N HIS A 26 4.38 -5.32 4.79
CA HIS A 26 3.58 -5.85 5.91
C HIS A 26 3.17 -4.83 6.99
N ASP A 27 3.69 -3.59 6.93
CA ASP A 27 3.39 -2.49 7.84
C ASP A 27 2.62 -1.35 7.17
N GLN A 28 2.33 -1.43 5.87
CA GLN A 28 1.61 -0.37 5.15
C GLN A 28 0.25 -0.88 4.68
N ALA A 29 -0.78 -0.04 4.75
CA ALA A 29 -2.06 -0.35 4.13
C ALA A 29 -1.98 -0.39 2.58
N ARG A 30 -3.01 -0.91 1.92
CA ARG A 30 -2.97 -1.17 0.47
C ARG A 30 -2.86 0.12 -0.34
N SER A 31 -1.95 0.12 -1.29
CA SER A 31 -1.55 1.29 -2.07
C SER A 31 -2.68 1.91 -2.86
N ILE A 32 -3.55 1.09 -3.48
CA ILE A 32 -4.70 1.56 -4.25
C ILE A 32 -5.64 2.39 -3.36
N THR A 33 -5.96 1.92 -2.15
CA THR A 33 -6.83 2.65 -1.24
C THR A 33 -6.18 3.94 -0.73
N ARG A 34 -4.85 3.96 -0.57
CA ARG A 34 -4.13 5.12 -0.01
C ARG A 34 -3.85 6.22 -1.02
N PHE A 35 -3.47 5.84 -2.25
CA PHE A 35 -2.86 6.76 -3.21
C PHE A 35 -3.68 6.91 -4.49
N ALA A 36 -4.77 6.15 -4.65
CA ALA A 36 -5.61 6.17 -5.83
C ALA A 36 -7.09 5.92 -5.46
N ASP A 37 -7.87 5.38 -6.39
CA ASP A 37 -9.29 5.09 -6.20
C ASP A 37 -9.52 3.57 -6.16
N ASP A 38 -10.02 3.07 -5.03
CA ASP A 38 -10.32 1.66 -4.78
C ASP A 38 -11.75 1.22 -5.13
N SER A 39 -12.55 2.13 -5.69
CA SER A 39 -13.91 1.83 -6.13
C SER A 39 -13.91 0.75 -7.20
N PRO A 40 -14.99 -0.05 -7.31
CA PRO A 40 -15.09 -1.09 -8.33
C PRO A 40 -14.86 -0.57 -9.76
N LYS A 41 -15.20 0.69 -10.02
CA LYS A 41 -15.03 1.34 -11.32
C LYS A 41 -13.57 1.61 -11.66
N TYR A 42 -12.77 2.09 -10.70
CA TYR A 42 -11.43 2.60 -10.96
C TYR A 42 -10.29 1.74 -10.42
N ARG A 43 -10.53 0.79 -9.52
CA ARG A 43 -9.51 -0.07 -8.91
C ARG A 43 -8.49 -0.64 -9.90
N LYS A 44 -8.95 -1.16 -11.05
CA LYS A 44 -8.07 -1.75 -12.06
C LYS A 44 -7.15 -0.72 -12.71
N ILE A 45 -7.67 0.46 -13.08
CA ILE A 45 -6.85 1.49 -13.73
C ILE A 45 -5.94 2.18 -12.71
N SER A 46 -6.42 2.38 -11.48
CA SER A 46 -5.63 2.86 -10.33
C SER A 46 -4.43 1.96 -10.06
N GLY A 47 -4.61 0.64 -9.97
CA GLY A 47 -3.51 -0.29 -9.76
C GLY A 47 -2.46 -0.24 -10.88
N LYS A 48 -2.90 -0.13 -12.14
CA LYS A 48 -1.98 0.02 -13.28
C LYS A 48 -1.20 1.33 -13.25
N LEU A 49 -1.84 2.43 -12.84
CA LEU A 49 -1.18 3.73 -12.68
C LEU A 49 -0.06 3.65 -11.63
N LEU A 50 -0.34 3.04 -10.48
CA LEU A 50 0.67 2.85 -9.42
C LEU A 50 1.80 1.92 -9.87
N THR A 51 1.48 0.87 -10.64
CA THR A 51 2.50 -0.01 -11.25
C THR A 51 3.42 0.79 -12.18
N LEU A 52 2.84 1.63 -13.05
CA LEU A 52 3.61 2.46 -13.98
C LEU A 52 4.52 3.42 -13.22
N LEU A 53 4.02 4.01 -12.14
CA LEU A 53 4.82 4.85 -11.25
C LEU A 53 6.00 4.06 -10.70
N GLU A 54 5.79 2.95 -10.00
CA GLU A 54 6.87 2.17 -9.37
C GLU A 54 7.92 1.68 -10.39
N CYS A 55 7.50 1.19 -11.55
CA CYS A 55 8.41 0.74 -12.61
C CYS A 55 9.22 1.88 -13.24
N SER A 56 8.77 3.13 -13.10
CA SER A 56 9.48 4.31 -13.62
C SER A 56 10.55 4.87 -12.66
N LEU A 57 10.60 4.37 -11.41
CA LEU A 57 11.48 4.89 -10.37
C LEU A 57 12.81 4.11 -10.30
N THR A 58 13.90 4.81 -9.99
CA THR A 58 15.24 4.20 -9.84
C THR A 58 15.38 3.49 -8.50
N GLY A 59 15.88 2.25 -8.52
CA GLY A 59 16.18 1.47 -7.32
C GLY A 59 15.73 0.02 -7.44
N THR A 60 15.99 -0.77 -6.40
CA THR A 60 15.50 -2.14 -6.30
C THR A 60 13.99 -2.13 -6.03
N LEU A 61 13.19 -2.60 -6.99
CA LEU A 61 11.73 -2.70 -6.88
C LEU A 61 11.31 -3.85 -5.95
N TYR A 62 10.43 -3.57 -5.00
CA TYR A 62 9.76 -4.58 -4.18
C TYR A 62 8.26 -4.55 -4.44
N VAL A 63 7.69 -5.73 -4.67
CA VAL A 63 6.25 -5.94 -4.80
C VAL A 63 5.80 -6.83 -3.65
N TYR A 64 4.80 -6.37 -2.88
CA TYR A 64 4.30 -7.10 -1.72
C TYR A 64 3.12 -8.01 -2.07
N GLN A 65 2.95 -9.13 -1.36
CA GLN A 65 1.88 -10.09 -1.62
C GLN A 65 0.48 -9.43 -1.61
N GLY A 66 -0.26 -9.60 -2.70
CA GLY A 66 -1.56 -8.99 -2.90
C GLY A 66 -1.51 -7.67 -3.68
N GLN A 67 -0.36 -6.98 -3.72
CA GLN A 67 -0.19 -5.75 -4.52
C GLN A 67 -0.38 -6.06 -6.01
N GLU A 68 0.11 -7.22 -6.45
CA GLU A 68 0.04 -7.67 -7.83
C GLU A 68 -1.40 -7.96 -8.30
N ILE A 69 -2.28 -8.36 -7.39
CA ILE A 69 -3.71 -8.54 -7.68
C ILE A 69 -4.52 -7.26 -7.42
N GLY A 70 -3.82 -6.15 -7.16
CA GLY A 70 -4.39 -4.85 -6.82
C GLY A 70 -5.29 -4.95 -5.59
N GLN A 71 -4.84 -5.62 -4.53
CA GLN A 71 -5.60 -5.75 -3.28
C GLN A 71 -5.90 -4.36 -2.69
N ILE A 72 -7.02 -4.25 -1.99
CA ILE A 72 -7.51 -3.00 -1.40
C ILE A 72 -7.72 -3.20 0.09
N ASN A 73 -7.85 -2.10 0.85
CA ASN A 73 -8.18 -2.20 2.27
C ASN A 73 -9.52 -2.95 2.45
N PHE A 74 -9.61 -3.74 3.52
CA PHE A 74 -10.91 -4.20 3.99
C PHE A 74 -11.74 -3.00 4.46
N LYS A 75 -13.06 -3.11 4.33
CA LYS A 75 -14.01 -2.07 4.70
C LYS A 75 -14.84 -2.52 5.90
N GLU A 76 -15.23 -1.57 6.74
CA GLU A 76 -16.22 -1.76 7.82
C GLU A 76 -15.87 -2.86 8.83
N TRP A 77 -14.58 -3.04 9.14
CA TRP A 77 -14.17 -3.96 10.21
C TRP A 77 -14.45 -3.37 11.60
N PRO A 78 -15.10 -4.14 12.50
CA PRO A 78 -15.19 -3.76 13.90
C PRO A 78 -13.81 -3.89 14.58
N ILE A 79 -13.60 -3.16 15.67
CA ILE A 79 -12.28 -3.05 16.34
C ILE A 79 -11.73 -4.41 16.77
N GLU A 80 -12.61 -5.34 17.13
CA GLU A 80 -12.27 -6.66 17.65
C GLU A 80 -11.65 -7.57 16.57
N LYS A 81 -11.83 -7.25 15.29
CA LYS A 81 -11.21 -7.99 14.17
C LYS A 81 -9.79 -7.56 13.85
N TYR A 82 -9.34 -6.42 14.38
CA TYR A 82 -7.95 -6.01 14.21
C TYR A 82 -7.07 -6.87 15.12
N GLU A 83 -6.10 -7.54 14.50
CA GLU A 83 -5.19 -8.42 15.23
C GLU A 83 -3.92 -7.68 15.68
N ASP A 84 -3.60 -6.57 15.01
CA ASP A 84 -2.41 -5.76 15.27
C ASP A 84 -2.35 -5.26 16.73
N VAL A 85 -1.21 -5.53 17.36
CA VAL A 85 -0.89 -5.07 18.71
C VAL A 85 -0.86 -3.55 18.79
N ASP A 86 -0.45 -2.85 17.72
CA ASP A 86 -0.41 -1.38 17.72
C ASP A 86 -1.82 -0.79 17.75
N VAL A 87 -2.76 -1.39 17.02
CA VAL A 87 -4.18 -0.98 17.06
C VAL A 87 -4.75 -1.21 18.45
N LYS A 88 -4.52 -2.39 19.05
CA LYS A 88 -5.01 -2.74 20.39
C LYS A 88 -4.46 -1.81 21.47
N ASN A 89 -3.15 -1.53 21.43
CA ASN A 89 -2.49 -0.66 22.39
C ASN A 89 -2.97 0.79 22.27
N ASN A 90 -3.01 1.33 21.05
CA ASN A 90 -3.47 2.70 20.83
C ASN A 90 -4.96 2.87 21.19
N TYR A 91 -5.80 1.86 20.91
CA TYR A 91 -7.19 1.88 21.34
C TYR A 91 -7.31 2.02 22.87
N GLU A 92 -6.57 1.22 23.65
CA GLU A 92 -6.61 1.29 25.11
C GLU A 92 -6.00 2.59 25.65
N ILE A 93 -4.94 3.12 25.05
CA ILE A 93 -4.36 4.42 25.42
C ILE A 93 -5.40 5.53 25.23
N ILE A 94 -5.98 5.63 24.03
CA ILE A 94 -6.94 6.69 23.70
C ILE A 94 -8.21 6.56 24.55
N LYS A 95 -8.69 5.33 24.77
CA LYS A 95 -9.83 5.06 25.63
C LYS A 95 -9.58 5.47 27.08
N LYS A 96 -8.39 5.24 27.63
CA LYS A 96 -8.02 5.66 28.99
C LYS A 96 -7.85 7.18 29.11
N SER A 97 -7.24 7.81 28.12
CA SER A 97 -6.93 9.25 28.15
C SER A 97 -8.14 10.14 27.82
N PHE A 98 -9.00 9.73 26.89
CA PHE A 98 -10.06 10.56 26.35
C PHE A 98 -11.47 9.95 26.48
N GLY A 99 -11.57 8.64 26.71
CA GLY A 99 -12.85 7.91 26.75
C GLY A 99 -13.32 7.42 25.37
N LYS A 100 -14.25 6.46 25.37
CA LYS A 100 -14.72 5.78 24.15
C LYS A 100 -15.51 6.66 23.17
N ASN A 101 -16.18 7.70 23.67
CA ASN A 101 -17.05 8.57 22.85
C ASN A 101 -16.36 9.89 22.44
N SER A 102 -15.06 9.98 22.68
CA SER A 102 -14.25 11.16 22.41
C SER A 102 -14.06 11.43 20.91
N LYS A 103 -13.59 12.64 20.58
CA LYS A 103 -13.22 13.00 19.21
C LYS A 103 -11.99 12.18 18.78
N GLU A 104 -11.03 12.01 19.67
CA GLU A 104 -9.80 11.27 19.49
C GLU A 104 -10.08 9.81 19.15
N MET A 105 -11.06 9.19 19.80
CA MET A 105 -11.48 7.83 19.47
C MET A 105 -12.09 7.76 18.06
N LYS A 106 -12.90 8.75 17.65
CA LYS A 106 -13.46 8.81 16.29
C LYS A 106 -12.38 9.01 15.24
N ASP A 107 -11.38 9.85 15.50
CA ASP A 107 -10.28 10.10 14.58
C ASP A 107 -9.32 8.90 14.52
N PHE A 108 -9.11 8.19 15.64
CA PHE A 108 -8.44 6.88 15.66
C PHE A 108 -9.14 5.87 14.74
N PHE A 109 -10.48 5.75 14.84
CA PHE A 109 -11.24 4.85 13.98
C PHE A 109 -11.11 5.18 12.49
N LYS A 110 -11.12 6.46 12.12
CA LYS A 110 -10.85 6.89 10.74
C LYS A 110 -9.42 6.54 10.32
N GLY A 111 -8.46 6.73 11.22
CA GLY A 111 -7.05 6.44 10.99
C GLY A 111 -6.82 4.96 10.69
N ILE A 112 -7.27 4.06 11.56
CA ILE A 112 -7.06 2.61 11.39
C ILE A 112 -7.77 2.05 10.15
N ALA A 113 -8.92 2.61 9.78
CA ALA A 113 -9.65 2.19 8.58
C ALA A 113 -8.89 2.51 7.26
N LEU A 114 -7.94 3.43 7.31
CA LEU A 114 -7.12 3.81 6.15
C LEU A 114 -5.68 3.29 6.25
N LEU A 115 -5.10 3.27 7.45
CA LEU A 115 -3.66 3.15 7.67
C LEU A 115 -3.25 1.90 8.44
N SER A 116 -4.18 1.09 8.94
CA SER A 116 -3.82 -0.08 9.73
C SER A 116 -2.95 -1.07 8.94
N ARG A 117 -1.94 -1.62 9.62
CA ARG A 117 -1.04 -2.64 9.07
C ARG A 117 -1.79 -3.91 8.69
N ASP A 118 -2.89 -4.20 9.40
CA ASP A 118 -3.72 -5.37 9.15
C ASP A 118 -4.25 -5.44 7.71
N HIS A 119 -4.39 -4.30 7.02
CA HIS A 119 -4.80 -4.27 5.61
C HIS A 119 -3.85 -5.05 4.69
N SER A 120 -2.57 -5.14 5.05
CA SER A 120 -1.54 -5.93 4.33
C SER A 120 -1.41 -7.36 4.83
N ARG A 121 -2.02 -7.70 5.98
CA ARG A 121 -1.81 -8.98 6.68
C ARG A 121 -2.97 -9.95 6.55
N THR A 122 -4.07 -9.54 5.92
CA THR A 122 -5.13 -10.49 5.54
C THR A 122 -4.55 -11.61 4.65
N PRO A 123 -4.99 -12.88 4.82
CA PRO A 123 -4.50 -13.98 4.01
C PRO A 123 -4.55 -13.66 2.51
N CYS A 124 -3.48 -13.97 1.80
CA CYS A 124 -3.41 -13.71 0.37
C CYS A 124 -4.50 -14.51 -0.36
N HIS A 125 -5.32 -13.82 -1.15
CA HIS A 125 -6.42 -14.43 -1.88
C HIS A 125 -5.89 -14.99 -3.22
N GLY A 126 -5.71 -16.30 -3.32
CA GLY A 126 -5.33 -16.94 -4.58
C GLY A 126 -6.43 -16.82 -5.64
N ARG A 127 -6.16 -16.18 -6.78
CA ARG A 127 -6.93 -16.34 -8.04
C ARG A 127 -6.00 -16.34 -9.26
N LYS A 128 -6.46 -17.00 -10.33
CA LYS A 128 -5.63 -17.56 -11.42
C LYS A 128 -4.82 -16.59 -12.30
N ILE A 129 -5.03 -15.27 -12.34
CA ILE A 129 -4.20 -14.34 -13.13
C ILE A 129 -4.21 -12.93 -12.48
N SER A 130 -3.04 -12.32 -12.32
CA SER A 130 -2.83 -11.00 -11.69
C SER A 130 -2.76 -9.89 -12.75
N PRO A 131 -3.56 -8.80 -12.64
CA PRO A 131 -3.52 -7.69 -13.61
C PRO A 131 -2.21 -6.90 -13.64
N MET A 132 -1.47 -6.89 -12.52
CA MET A 132 -0.16 -6.24 -12.42
C MET A 132 0.95 -7.13 -12.97
N LEU A 133 0.90 -8.46 -12.72
CA LEU A 133 1.82 -9.42 -13.34
C LEU A 133 1.63 -9.46 -14.87
N ASP A 134 0.41 -9.34 -15.38
CA ASP A 134 0.17 -9.21 -16.82
C ASP A 134 0.82 -7.94 -17.38
N LEU A 135 0.76 -6.81 -16.66
CA LEU A 135 1.38 -5.56 -17.10
C LEU A 135 2.90 -5.62 -16.98
N LEU A 136 3.44 -6.15 -15.88
CA LEU A 136 4.88 -6.40 -15.69
C LEU A 136 5.41 -7.35 -16.77
N ALA A 137 4.69 -8.43 -17.07
CA ALA A 137 5.03 -9.35 -18.14
C ALA A 137 4.98 -8.67 -19.52
N GLN A 138 3.99 -7.81 -19.78
CA GLN A 138 3.92 -7.01 -21.00
C GLN A 138 5.05 -5.97 -21.10
N MET A 139 5.43 -5.35 -19.98
CA MET A 139 6.53 -4.37 -19.92
C MET A 139 7.89 -5.04 -20.03
N LEU A 140 8.06 -6.24 -19.49
CA LEU A 140 9.25 -7.07 -19.63
C LEU A 140 9.35 -7.71 -21.02
N ASN A 141 8.21 -8.01 -21.67
CA ASN A 141 8.14 -8.45 -23.07
C ASN A 141 8.21 -7.29 -24.09
N LEU A 142 9.01 -6.27 -23.80
CA LEU A 142 9.52 -5.37 -24.83
C LEU A 142 10.51 -6.14 -25.73
N GLY A 143 9.98 -6.88 -26.71
CA GLY A 143 10.58 -7.12 -28.03
C GLY A 143 12.06 -7.47 -28.12
N PHE A 144 12.57 -8.41 -27.31
CA PHE A 144 13.81 -9.14 -27.59
C PHE A 144 13.58 -10.64 -27.45
N LEU A 145 12.67 -11.18 -28.27
CA LEU A 145 12.72 -12.49 -28.91
C LEU A 145 11.42 -12.68 -29.69
N GLU A 146 11.59 -12.80 -31.00
CA GLU A 146 10.61 -12.83 -32.12
C GLU A 146 10.08 -11.48 -32.61
#